data_AF-A0A353KRV7-F1
#
_entry.id   AF-A0A353KRV7-F1
#
_cell.length_a   1.000
_cell.length_b   1.000
_cell.length_c   1.000
_cell.angle_alpha   90.00
_cell.angle_beta   90.00
_cell.angle_gamma   90.00
#
_symmetry.space_group_name_H-M   'P 1'
#
loop_
_entity.id
_entity.type
_entity.pdbx_description
1 polymer ?
#
loop_
_entity_poly.entity_id
_entity_poly.type
_entity_poly.pdbx_seq_one_letter_code
_entity_poly.pdbx_strand_id
1 'polypeptide(L)'
;MKIGEKIKKLAARWFIDAFSGMAQGLFCTLIAGTILEQTGKWIGADNYVGNIVLIIAKAAKTLMGAGIGVGIAHALKTNKLVMFSAAVAGLTGAFSKSIVAEEFVFAFGAPGNPIGAYIVSLFAIEITSLYAGKTKLDILIVPLGAMILCFGGFYLAYPFIWLIDQLGRFISFATEITPFFMGIIIAVIMGVLLTMPTSSAAIWLSVALNHTEESMLIAGGAAVVGCSCHMIGFAVASFRENKVSGLI
;
A
#
# COMPACT_ATOMS: atom_id res chain seq x y z
N MET A 1 -26.16 21.72 -6.43
CA MET A 1 -25.63 20.34 -6.38
C MET A 1 -26.13 19.69 -5.09
N LYS A 2 -26.93 18.62 -5.20
CA LYS A 2 -27.58 18.01 -4.03
C LYS A 2 -26.51 17.42 -3.09
N ILE A 3 -26.70 17.49 -1.77
CA ILE A 3 -25.73 17.00 -0.76
C ILE A 3 -25.30 15.55 -1.05
N GLY A 4 -26.21 14.71 -1.53
CA GLY A 4 -25.91 13.32 -1.93
C GLY A 4 -24.89 13.19 -3.06
N GLU A 5 -24.89 14.10 -4.05
CA GLU A 5 -23.89 14.09 -5.14
C GLU A 5 -22.50 14.48 -4.65
N LYS A 6 -22.41 15.42 -3.69
CA LYS A 6 -21.14 15.80 -3.07
C LYS A 6 -20.54 14.63 -2.30
N ILE A 7 -21.34 13.94 -1.49
CA ILE A 7 -20.89 12.79 -0.71
C ILE A 7 -20.42 11.66 -1.63
N LYS A 8 -21.21 11.33 -2.67
CA LYS A 8 -20.83 10.29 -3.65
C LYS A 8 -19.51 10.62 -4.34
N LYS A 9 -19.29 11.89 -4.71
CA LYS A 9 -18.05 12.33 -5.36
C LYS A 9 -16.84 12.24 -4.42
N LEU A 10 -17.00 12.62 -3.16
CA LEU A 10 -15.92 12.50 -2.16
C LEU A 10 -15.61 11.03 -1.83
N ALA A 11 -16.63 10.19 -1.71
CA ALA A 11 -16.45 8.76 -1.48
C ALA A 11 -15.71 8.09 -2.64
N ALA A 12 -16.08 8.39 -3.89
CA ALA A 12 -15.35 7.88 -5.06
C ALA A 12 -13.89 8.36 -5.06
N ARG A 13 -13.66 9.64 -4.73
CA ARG A 13 -12.31 10.23 -4.69
C ARG A 13 -11.41 9.54 -3.66
N TRP A 14 -11.92 9.28 -2.45
CA TRP A 14 -11.12 8.66 -1.40
C TRP A 14 -11.02 7.14 -1.56
N PHE A 15 -12.13 6.45 -1.78
CA PHE A 15 -12.15 4.98 -1.79
C PHE A 15 -11.74 4.35 -3.13
N ILE A 16 -11.87 5.08 -4.24
CA ILE A 16 -11.51 4.57 -5.56
C ILE A 16 -10.20 5.23 -6.01
N ASP A 17 -10.22 6.54 -6.27
CA ASP A 17 -9.06 7.21 -6.89
C ASP A 17 -7.81 7.13 -5.99
N ALA A 18 -7.92 7.46 -4.69
CA ALA A 18 -6.78 7.39 -3.79
C ALA A 18 -6.30 5.94 -3.53
N PHE A 19 -7.21 4.95 -3.43
CA PHE A 19 -6.79 3.55 -3.29
C PHE A 19 -6.09 3.03 -4.56
N SER A 20 -6.57 3.41 -5.74
CA SER A 20 -5.88 3.10 -7.00
C SER A 20 -4.49 3.75 -7.06
N GLY A 21 -4.35 5.00 -6.60
CA GLY A 21 -3.06 5.67 -6.48
C GLY A 21 -2.10 4.97 -5.51
N MET A 22 -2.59 4.54 -4.34
CA MET A 22 -1.82 3.74 -3.39
C MET A 22 -1.36 2.42 -4.01
N ALA A 23 -2.24 1.72 -4.73
CA ALA A 23 -1.91 0.46 -5.39
C ALA A 23 -0.74 0.62 -6.38
N GLN A 24 -0.77 1.67 -7.20
CA GLN A 24 0.32 1.98 -8.12
C GLN A 24 1.63 2.30 -7.37
N GLY A 25 1.54 3.10 -6.31
CA GLY A 25 2.68 3.42 -5.46
C GLY A 25 3.32 2.18 -4.83
N LEU A 26 2.50 1.28 -4.29
CA LEU A 26 2.93 0.02 -3.70
C LEU A 26 3.54 -0.94 -4.73
N PHE A 27 2.98 -0.98 -5.94
CA PHE A 27 3.46 -1.82 -7.02
C PHE A 27 4.89 -1.45 -7.44
N CYS A 28 5.12 -0.16 -7.68
CA CYS A 28 6.43 0.36 -8.10
C CYS A 28 7.51 0.31 -6.99
N THR A 29 7.12 0.16 -5.73
CA THR A 29 8.05 0.20 -4.58
C THR A 29 8.18 -1.15 -3.90
N LEU A 30 7.20 -1.54 -3.10
CA LEU A 30 7.25 -2.73 -2.28
C LEU A 30 7.17 -4.00 -3.13
N ILE A 31 6.22 -4.10 -4.06
CA ILE A 31 6.02 -5.33 -4.85
C ILE A 31 7.21 -5.54 -5.78
N ALA A 32 7.57 -4.54 -6.59
CA ALA A 32 8.78 -4.61 -7.42
C ALA A 32 10.03 -4.88 -6.58
N GLY A 33 10.16 -4.23 -5.41
CA GLY A 33 11.26 -4.47 -4.47
C GLY A 33 11.29 -5.90 -3.92
N THR A 34 10.13 -6.51 -3.62
CA THR A 34 10.07 -7.93 -3.19
C THR A 34 10.49 -8.89 -4.29
N ILE A 35 10.10 -8.64 -5.55
CA ILE A 35 10.48 -9.45 -6.71
C ILE A 35 11.99 -9.37 -6.92
N LEU A 36 12.56 -8.15 -6.86
CA LEU A 36 14.01 -7.95 -6.97
C LEU A 36 14.75 -8.61 -5.81
N GLU A 37 14.24 -8.51 -4.58
CA GLU A 37 14.87 -9.19 -3.44
C GLU A 37 14.91 -10.71 -3.64
N GLN A 38 13.79 -11.30 -4.06
CA GLN A 38 13.70 -12.74 -4.29
C GLN A 38 14.63 -13.20 -5.41
N THR A 39 14.71 -12.42 -6.49
CA THR A 39 15.64 -12.67 -7.60
C THR A 39 17.10 -12.53 -7.15
N GLY A 40 17.42 -11.52 -6.35
CA GLY A 40 18.75 -11.31 -5.78
C GLY A 40 19.20 -12.47 -4.88
N LYS A 41 18.28 -13.02 -4.09
CA LYS A 41 18.52 -14.23 -3.27
C LYS A 41 18.84 -15.44 -4.14
N TRP A 42 18.16 -15.61 -5.27
CA TRP A 42 18.42 -16.72 -6.21
C TRP A 42 19.74 -16.61 -6.97
N ILE A 43 20.23 -15.39 -7.23
CA ILE A 43 21.52 -15.14 -7.90
C ILE A 43 22.72 -15.39 -6.96
N GLY A 44 22.46 -15.53 -5.65
CA GLY A 44 23.46 -15.75 -4.61
C GLY A 44 23.81 -14.44 -3.89
N ALA A 45 23.46 -14.37 -2.61
CA ALA A 45 23.62 -13.17 -1.78
C ALA A 45 25.09 -12.77 -1.55
N ASP A 46 26.01 -13.72 -1.69
CA ASP A 46 27.45 -13.54 -1.49
C ASP A 46 28.18 -13.04 -2.75
N ASN A 47 27.49 -13.05 -3.91
CA ASN A 47 28.02 -12.52 -5.16
C ASN A 47 27.83 -11.00 -5.22
N TYR A 48 28.81 -10.26 -5.74
CA TYR A 48 28.74 -8.79 -5.88
C TYR A 48 27.46 -8.32 -6.58
N VAL A 49 27.06 -9.01 -7.65
CA VAL A 49 25.84 -8.72 -8.41
C VAL A 49 24.58 -8.98 -7.58
N GLY A 50 24.52 -10.11 -6.86
CA GLY A 50 23.39 -10.43 -5.98
C GLY A 50 23.25 -9.40 -4.86
N ASN A 51 24.35 -8.99 -4.23
CA ASN A 51 24.35 -8.00 -3.17
C ASN A 51 23.85 -6.63 -3.65
N ILE A 52 24.30 -6.14 -4.82
CA ILE A 52 23.78 -4.90 -5.41
C ILE A 52 22.27 -4.97 -5.64
N VAL A 53 21.78 -6.08 -6.20
CA VAL A 53 20.34 -6.28 -6.44
C VAL A 53 19.57 -6.24 -5.11
N LEU A 54 20.09 -6.86 -4.06
CA LEU A 54 19.49 -6.83 -2.73
C LEU A 54 19.47 -5.43 -2.12
N ILE A 55 20.53 -4.62 -2.32
CA ILE A 55 20.57 -3.23 -1.84
C ILE A 55 19.51 -2.39 -2.55
N ILE A 56 19.38 -2.52 -3.88
CA ILE A 56 18.35 -1.83 -4.67
C ILE A 56 16.96 -2.24 -4.21
N ALA A 57 16.74 -3.55 -4.01
CA ALA A 57 15.48 -4.08 -3.52
C ALA A 57 15.11 -3.49 -2.15
N LYS A 58 16.06 -3.46 -1.20
CA LYS A 58 15.85 -2.85 0.12
C LYS A 58 15.52 -1.36 0.01
N ALA A 59 16.22 -0.61 -0.85
CA ALA A 59 15.92 0.80 -1.09
C ALA A 59 14.48 0.98 -1.62
N ALA A 60 14.06 0.19 -2.61
CA ALA A 60 12.70 0.24 -3.16
C ALA A 60 11.63 -0.01 -2.07
N LYS A 61 11.86 -0.98 -1.19
CA LYS A 61 10.95 -1.27 -0.07
C LYS A 61 10.89 -0.16 0.97
N THR A 62 12.03 0.46 1.32
CA THR A 62 12.05 1.60 2.25
C THR A 62 11.27 2.80 1.73
N LEU A 63 11.28 3.00 0.41
CA LEU A 63 10.58 4.08 -0.25
C LEU A 63 9.08 3.81 -0.45
N MET A 64 8.55 2.69 0.06
CA MET A 64 7.14 2.34 -0.08
C MET A 64 6.20 3.47 0.36
N GLY A 65 6.44 4.04 1.55
CA GLY A 65 5.61 5.13 2.05
C GLY A 65 5.63 6.34 1.10
N ALA A 66 6.81 6.71 0.59
CA ALA A 66 6.94 7.80 -0.37
C ALA A 66 6.23 7.49 -1.69
N GLY A 67 6.35 6.27 -2.20
CA GLY A 67 5.66 5.81 -3.41
C GLY A 67 4.14 5.87 -3.27
N ILE A 68 3.60 5.44 -2.12
CA ILE A 68 2.16 5.54 -1.82
C ILE A 68 1.72 7.01 -1.82
N GLY A 69 2.45 7.89 -1.13
CA GLY A 69 2.09 9.31 -1.06
C GLY A 69 2.06 9.99 -2.43
N VAL A 70 3.10 9.76 -3.25
CA VAL A 70 3.16 10.28 -4.63
C VAL A 70 2.05 9.67 -5.50
N GLY A 71 1.80 8.36 -5.38
CA GLY A 71 0.77 7.66 -6.13
C GLY A 71 -0.64 8.21 -5.83
N ILE A 72 -0.97 8.44 -4.56
CA ILE A 72 -2.23 9.08 -4.16
C ILE A 72 -2.31 10.50 -4.73
N ALA A 73 -1.26 11.30 -4.57
CA ALA A 73 -1.25 12.68 -5.06
C ALA A 73 -1.40 12.77 -6.58
N HIS A 74 -0.84 11.80 -7.33
CA HIS A 74 -1.00 11.67 -8.76
C HIS A 74 -2.43 11.27 -9.15
N ALA A 75 -3.00 10.24 -8.52
CA ALA A 75 -4.37 9.81 -8.79
C ALA A 75 -5.40 10.91 -8.48
N LEU A 76 -5.15 11.72 -7.44
CA LEU A 76 -5.97 12.87 -7.08
C LEU A 76 -5.72 14.13 -7.95
N LYS A 77 -4.83 14.04 -8.95
CA LYS A 77 -4.51 15.11 -9.91
C LYS A 77 -4.09 16.43 -9.24
N THR A 78 -3.26 16.31 -8.20
CA THR A 78 -2.80 17.47 -7.42
C THR A 78 -1.64 18.21 -8.08
N ASN A 79 -1.34 19.42 -7.59
CA ASN A 79 -0.22 20.22 -8.09
C ASN A 79 1.12 19.54 -7.74
N LYS A 80 2.16 19.79 -8.55
CA LYS A 80 3.50 19.20 -8.41
C LYS A 80 4.09 19.39 -7.01
N LEU A 81 3.92 20.57 -6.40
CA LEU A 81 4.41 20.84 -5.04
C LEU A 81 3.71 19.97 -3.99
N VAL A 82 2.41 19.74 -4.13
CA VAL A 82 1.65 18.84 -3.24
C VAL A 82 2.12 17.40 -3.44
N MET A 83 2.34 16.99 -4.69
CA MET A 83 2.83 15.66 -5.04
C MET A 83 4.21 15.35 -4.44
N PHE A 84 5.16 16.27 -4.53
CA PHE A 84 6.48 16.08 -3.90
C PHE A 84 6.39 16.10 -2.37
N SER A 85 5.55 16.95 -1.80
CA SER A 85 5.33 16.99 -0.35
C SER A 85 4.64 15.73 0.17
N ALA A 86 3.79 15.11 -0.64
CA ALA A 86 3.12 13.85 -0.33
C ALA A 86 4.12 12.69 -0.19
N ALA A 87 5.27 12.72 -0.87
CA ALA A 87 6.31 11.73 -0.66
C ALA A 87 6.81 11.71 0.80
N VAL A 88 6.98 12.89 1.39
CA VAL A 88 7.39 13.04 2.80
C VAL A 88 6.26 12.60 3.73
N ALA A 89 5.02 13.01 3.45
CA ALA A 89 3.86 12.62 4.24
C ALA A 89 3.60 11.11 4.22
N GLY A 90 3.79 10.46 3.08
CA GLY A 90 3.63 9.02 2.96
C GLY A 90 4.74 8.23 3.63
N LEU A 91 6.00 8.68 3.52
CA LEU A 91 7.12 8.02 4.20
C LEU A 91 6.98 8.14 5.72
N THR A 92 6.74 9.35 6.22
CA THR A 92 6.54 9.57 7.67
C THR A 92 5.28 8.88 8.18
N GLY A 93 4.20 8.85 7.38
CA GLY A 93 2.99 8.12 7.70
C GLY A 93 3.19 6.60 7.80
N ALA A 94 4.06 6.03 6.97
CA ALA A 94 4.41 4.62 7.04
C ALA A 94 5.08 4.23 8.38
N PHE A 95 5.79 5.17 9.00
CA PHE A 95 6.44 5.01 10.31
C PHE A 95 5.71 5.74 11.44
N SER A 96 4.46 6.14 11.24
CA SER A 96 3.67 6.94 12.19
C SER A 96 3.63 6.35 13.61
N LYS A 97 3.50 5.02 13.74
CA LYS A 97 3.49 4.34 15.04
C LYS A 97 4.81 4.50 15.81
N SER A 98 5.93 4.37 15.12
CA SER A 98 7.28 4.53 15.69
C SER A 98 7.59 5.99 16.03
N ILE A 99 7.12 6.92 15.21
CA ILE A 99 7.29 8.36 15.44
C ILE A 99 6.48 8.83 16.66
N VAL A 100 5.22 8.37 16.79
CA VAL A 100 4.36 8.71 17.94
C VAL A 100 4.89 8.08 19.24
N ALA A 101 5.57 6.94 19.16
CA ALA A 101 6.24 6.32 20.30
C ALA A 101 7.62 6.94 20.62
N GLU A 102 8.03 8.02 19.93
CA GLU A 102 9.34 8.69 20.05
C GLU A 102 10.57 7.80 19.76
N GLU A 103 10.35 6.58 19.30
CA GLU A 103 11.38 5.61 18.90
C GLU A 103 11.42 5.53 17.37
N PHE A 104 11.99 6.55 16.72
CA PHE A 104 12.15 6.50 15.26
C PHE A 104 13.19 5.44 14.86
N VAL A 105 12.74 4.21 14.66
CA VAL A 105 13.54 3.11 14.13
C VAL A 105 13.38 3.06 12.62
N PHE A 106 14.27 3.73 11.90
CA PHE A 106 14.37 3.60 10.45
C PHE A 106 15.31 2.45 10.09
N ALA A 107 14.73 1.28 9.82
CA ALA A 107 15.49 0.11 9.40
C ALA A 107 15.56 0.03 7.88
N PHE A 108 16.77 0.09 7.32
CA PHE A 108 16.97 -0.02 5.88
C PHE A 108 16.55 -1.41 5.37
N GLY A 109 15.54 -1.44 4.51
CA GLY A 109 14.93 -2.64 3.94
C GLY A 109 13.62 -3.06 4.60
N ALA A 110 13.25 -2.47 5.75
CA ALA A 110 11.97 -2.76 6.41
C ALA A 110 10.85 -1.90 5.78
N PRO A 111 9.80 -2.52 5.22
CA PRO A 111 8.62 -1.78 4.77
C PRO A 111 7.85 -1.23 5.98
N GLY A 112 7.40 0.02 5.90
CA GLY A 112 6.51 0.61 6.89
C GLY A 112 5.05 0.16 6.72
N ASN A 113 4.13 0.74 7.49
CA ASN A 113 2.71 0.41 7.43
C ASN A 113 2.00 1.14 6.25
N PRO A 114 1.47 0.41 5.24
CA PRO A 114 0.83 1.05 4.08
C PRO A 114 -0.44 1.85 4.42
N ILE A 115 -1.20 1.42 5.44
CA ILE A 115 -2.43 2.08 5.89
C ILE A 115 -2.08 3.42 6.56
N GLY A 116 -1.02 3.42 7.38
CA GLY A 116 -0.48 4.66 7.95
C GLY A 116 -0.04 5.64 6.87
N ALA A 117 0.70 5.15 5.86
CA ALA A 117 1.11 5.95 4.72
C ALA A 117 -0.09 6.52 3.96
N TYR A 118 -1.14 5.72 3.72
CA TYR A 118 -2.35 6.13 3.03
C TYR A 118 -3.09 7.26 3.76
N ILE A 119 -3.39 7.08 5.05
CA ILE A 119 -4.20 8.03 5.82
C ILE A 119 -3.48 9.36 5.98
N VAL A 120 -2.20 9.32 6.34
CA VAL A 120 -1.39 10.52 6.57
C VAL A 120 -1.19 11.27 5.25
N SER A 121 -0.89 10.55 4.16
CA SER A 121 -0.76 11.16 2.83
C SER A 121 -2.06 11.79 2.40
N LEU A 122 -3.19 11.08 2.49
CA LEU A 122 -4.49 11.59 2.05
C LEU A 122 -4.88 12.85 2.85
N PHE A 123 -4.69 12.83 4.16
CA PHE A 123 -4.95 13.98 5.04
C PHE A 123 -4.09 15.19 4.66
N ALA A 124 -2.77 14.99 4.52
CA ALA A 124 -1.84 16.05 4.15
C ALA A 124 -2.14 16.59 2.74
N ILE A 125 -2.41 15.70 1.77
CA ILE A 125 -2.72 16.06 0.38
C ILE A 125 -4.00 16.88 0.30
N GLU A 126 -5.09 16.48 0.96
CA GLU A 126 -6.36 17.22 0.88
C GLU A 126 -6.21 18.62 1.46
N ILE A 127 -5.60 18.76 2.63
CA ILE A 127 -5.44 20.08 3.26
C ILE A 127 -4.47 20.96 2.47
N THR A 128 -3.32 20.42 2.04
CA THR A 128 -2.36 21.18 1.24
C THR A 128 -2.91 21.57 -0.13
N SER A 129 -3.75 20.74 -0.73
CA SER A 129 -4.44 21.05 -2.00
C SER A 129 -5.43 22.21 -1.89
N LEU A 130 -5.95 22.52 -0.69
CA LEU A 130 -6.90 23.63 -0.52
C LEU A 130 -6.25 25.02 -0.68
N TYR A 131 -4.97 25.13 -0.35
CA TYR A 131 -4.24 26.39 -0.42
C TYR A 131 -3.14 26.39 -1.49
N ALA A 132 -2.78 25.23 -2.06
CA ALA A 132 -1.86 25.15 -3.19
C ALA A 132 -2.42 25.86 -4.43
N GLY A 133 -1.57 26.65 -5.09
CA GLY A 133 -1.87 27.44 -6.28
C GLY A 133 -2.37 28.87 -5.98
N LYS A 134 -2.45 29.29 -4.71
CA LYS A 134 -3.02 30.59 -4.34
C LYS A 134 -1.97 31.68 -4.08
N THR A 135 -0.71 31.33 -3.78
CA THR A 135 0.30 32.33 -3.43
C THR A 135 1.65 32.08 -4.11
N LYS A 136 2.45 33.14 -4.27
CA LYS A 136 3.84 33.00 -4.73
C LYS A 136 4.75 32.31 -3.68
N LEU A 137 4.29 32.23 -2.43
CA LEU A 137 4.98 31.58 -1.31
C LEU A 137 4.64 30.09 -1.18
N ASP A 138 3.87 29.52 -2.12
CA ASP A 138 3.47 28.12 -2.09
C ASP A 138 4.66 27.15 -2.04
N ILE A 139 5.82 27.53 -2.59
CA ILE A 139 7.04 26.73 -2.52
C ILE A 139 7.52 26.47 -1.08
N LEU A 140 7.19 27.36 -0.14
CA LEU A 140 7.52 27.23 1.27
C LEU A 140 6.33 26.70 2.07
N ILE A 141 5.14 27.26 1.82
CA ILE A 141 3.93 26.97 2.61
C ILE A 141 3.42 25.53 2.35
N VAL A 142 3.50 25.03 1.12
CA VAL A 142 3.02 23.68 0.79
C VAL A 142 3.87 22.60 1.46
N PRO A 143 5.21 22.59 1.33
CA PRO A 143 6.03 21.56 1.97
C PRO A 143 6.01 21.65 3.50
N LEU A 144 6.17 22.85 4.08
CA LEU A 144 6.15 23.02 5.54
C LEU A 144 4.77 22.69 6.11
N GLY A 145 3.70 23.12 5.46
CA GLY A 145 2.34 22.78 5.86
C GLY A 145 2.09 21.28 5.81
N ALA A 146 2.54 20.58 4.76
CA ALA A 146 2.43 19.12 4.69
C ALA A 146 3.13 18.42 5.87
N MET A 147 4.35 18.86 6.24
CA MET A 147 5.10 18.31 7.37
C MET A 147 4.39 18.57 8.71
N ILE A 148 3.85 19.77 8.93
CA ILE A 148 3.08 20.09 10.15
C ILE A 148 1.81 19.23 10.21
N LEU A 149 1.13 19.03 9.08
CA LEU A 149 -0.08 18.23 9.01
C LEU A 149 0.18 16.73 9.25
N CYS A 150 1.41 16.25 9.04
CA CYS A 150 1.76 14.87 9.36
C CYS A 150 1.55 14.56 10.84
N PHE A 151 1.83 15.51 11.75
CA PHE A 151 1.58 15.34 13.18
C PHE A 151 0.10 15.01 13.45
N GLY A 152 -0.83 15.79 12.89
CA GLY A 152 -2.27 15.50 12.99
C GLY A 152 -2.67 14.19 12.31
N GLY A 153 -2.04 13.89 11.16
CA GLY A 153 -2.24 12.64 10.43
C GLY A 153 -1.85 11.40 11.22
N PHE A 154 -0.79 11.45 12.05
CA PHE A 154 -0.36 10.29 12.83
C PHE A 154 -1.41 9.85 13.84
N TYR A 155 -2.02 10.80 14.56
CA TYR A 155 -3.11 10.51 15.48
C TYR A 155 -4.36 10.01 14.75
N LEU A 156 -4.62 10.54 13.54
CA LEU A 156 -5.73 10.07 12.71
C LEU A 156 -5.51 8.63 12.23
N ALA A 157 -4.28 8.24 11.92
CA ALA A 157 -3.94 6.91 11.42
C ALA A 157 -3.96 5.82 12.51
N TYR A 158 -3.67 6.16 13.76
CA TYR A 158 -3.59 5.22 14.88
C TYR A 158 -4.77 4.24 15.00
N PRO A 159 -6.05 4.68 15.06
CA PRO A 159 -7.18 3.77 15.20
C PRO A 159 -7.33 2.80 14.02
N PHE A 160 -7.01 3.24 12.81
CA PHE A 160 -7.10 2.40 11.62
C PHE A 160 -5.97 1.36 11.57
N ILE A 161 -4.76 1.75 11.93
CA ILE A 161 -3.63 0.83 12.06
C ILE A 161 -3.96 -0.26 13.09
N TRP A 162 -4.51 0.14 14.24
CA TRP A 162 -4.94 -0.80 15.27
C TRP A 162 -6.01 -1.76 14.77
N LEU A 163 -7.03 -1.26 14.07
CA LEU A 163 -8.11 -2.09 13.52
C LEU A 163 -7.58 -3.15 12.53
N ILE A 164 -6.66 -2.75 11.65
CA ILE A 164 -6.07 -3.67 10.67
C ILE A 164 -5.17 -4.71 11.34
N ASP A 165 -4.43 -4.31 12.38
CA ASP A 165 -3.63 -5.25 13.19
C ASP A 165 -4.52 -6.26 13.93
N GLN A 166 -5.68 -5.85 14.46
CA GLN A 166 -6.64 -6.78 15.05
C GLN A 166 -7.21 -7.75 14.02
N LEU A 167 -7.51 -7.27 12.81
CA LEU A 167 -7.97 -8.11 11.71
C LEU A 167 -6.91 -9.14 11.31
N GLY A 168 -5.64 -8.74 11.24
CA GLY A 168 -4.54 -9.66 10.96
C GLY A 168 -4.36 -10.73 12.03
N ARG A 169 -4.43 -10.36 13.33
CA ARG A 169 -4.44 -11.32 14.45
C ARG A 169 -5.61 -12.28 14.38
N PHE A 170 -6.80 -11.79 14.03
CA PHE A 170 -7.99 -12.61 13.88
C PHE A 170 -7.83 -13.64 12.76
N ILE A 171 -7.29 -13.23 11.60
CA ILE A 171 -6.98 -14.15 10.50
C ILE A 171 -5.95 -15.20 10.93
N SER A 172 -4.88 -14.78 11.60
CA SER A 172 -3.84 -15.67 12.11
C SER A 172 -4.43 -16.73 13.05
N PHE A 173 -5.20 -16.29 14.05
CA PHE A 173 -5.86 -17.17 15.02
C PHE A 173 -6.86 -18.13 14.37
N ALA A 174 -7.68 -17.64 13.44
CA ALA A 174 -8.61 -18.50 12.71
C ALA A 174 -7.89 -19.54 11.82
N THR A 175 -6.75 -19.18 11.27
CA THR A 175 -5.93 -20.08 10.43
C THR A 175 -5.22 -21.13 11.27
N GLU A 176 -4.84 -20.81 12.51
CA GLU A 176 -4.25 -21.76 13.45
C GLU A 176 -5.23 -22.88 13.85
N ILE A 177 -6.50 -22.55 14.10
CA ILE A 177 -7.52 -23.53 14.53
C ILE A 177 -7.91 -24.47 13.39
N THR A 178 -8.13 -23.94 12.19
CA THR A 178 -8.60 -24.72 11.03
C THR A 178 -7.90 -24.31 9.73
N PRO A 179 -6.62 -24.69 9.52
CA PRO A 179 -5.84 -24.22 8.38
C PRO A 179 -6.44 -24.62 7.02
N PHE A 180 -7.02 -25.83 6.93
CA PHE A 180 -7.62 -26.32 5.68
C PHE A 180 -8.83 -25.47 5.23
N PHE A 181 -9.83 -25.29 6.10
CA PHE A 181 -11.02 -24.52 5.77
C PHE A 181 -10.73 -23.04 5.63
N MET A 182 -9.89 -22.50 6.51
CA MET A 182 -9.51 -21.09 6.44
C MET A 182 -8.73 -20.79 5.16
N GLY A 183 -7.85 -21.69 4.71
CA GLY A 183 -7.16 -21.57 3.43
C GLY A 183 -8.14 -21.47 2.24
N ILE A 184 -9.18 -22.29 2.19
CA ILE A 184 -10.21 -22.21 1.13
C ILE A 184 -10.91 -20.84 1.16
N ILE A 185 -11.31 -20.38 2.36
CA ILE A 185 -12.01 -19.10 2.54
C ILE A 185 -11.10 -17.94 2.08
N ILE A 186 -9.85 -17.91 2.54
CA ILE A 186 -8.89 -16.86 2.18
C ILE A 186 -8.63 -16.87 0.67
N ALA A 187 -8.44 -18.04 0.06
CA ALA A 187 -8.22 -18.16 -1.38
C ALA A 187 -9.40 -17.58 -2.19
N VAL A 188 -10.63 -17.89 -1.80
CA VAL A 188 -11.84 -17.37 -2.47
C VAL A 188 -11.96 -15.87 -2.28
N ILE A 189 -11.85 -15.37 -1.04
CA ILE A 189 -11.98 -13.94 -0.74
C ILE A 189 -10.91 -13.14 -1.49
N MET A 190 -9.65 -13.58 -1.45
CA MET A 190 -8.55 -12.90 -2.12
C MET A 190 -8.69 -12.90 -3.64
N GLY A 191 -9.15 -14.01 -4.22
CA GLY A 191 -9.48 -14.09 -5.65
C GLY A 191 -10.58 -13.11 -6.04
N VAL A 192 -11.66 -13.00 -5.25
CA VAL A 192 -12.75 -12.04 -5.51
C VAL A 192 -12.27 -10.61 -5.34
N LEU A 193 -11.51 -10.29 -4.29
CA LEU A 193 -10.98 -8.95 -4.05
C LEU A 193 -10.08 -8.47 -5.21
N LEU A 194 -9.45 -9.40 -5.95
CA LEU A 194 -8.63 -9.06 -7.11
C LEU A 194 -9.44 -8.44 -8.26
N THR A 195 -10.74 -8.69 -8.31
CA THR A 195 -11.66 -8.10 -9.31
C THR A 195 -12.10 -6.68 -8.97
N MET A 196 -11.96 -6.28 -7.71
CA MET A 196 -12.32 -4.94 -7.29
C MET A 196 -11.30 -3.93 -7.83
N PRO A 197 -11.71 -2.67 -8.09
CA PRO A 197 -10.79 -1.60 -8.48
C PRO A 197 -9.73 -1.28 -7.40
N THR A 198 -9.88 -1.87 -6.21
CA THR A 198 -8.93 -1.85 -5.10
C THR A 198 -7.94 -3.00 -5.25
N SER A 199 -6.63 -2.72 -5.20
CA SER A 199 -5.60 -3.76 -5.30
C SER A 199 -5.68 -4.75 -4.14
N SER A 200 -6.06 -5.99 -4.42
CA SER A 200 -6.08 -7.10 -3.45
C SER A 200 -4.70 -7.35 -2.82
N ALA A 201 -3.64 -7.25 -3.63
CA ALA A 201 -2.26 -7.34 -3.15
C ALA A 201 -1.92 -6.25 -2.13
N ALA A 202 -2.42 -5.02 -2.32
CA ALA A 202 -2.20 -3.93 -1.38
C ALA A 202 -2.93 -4.14 -0.05
N ILE A 203 -4.17 -4.66 -0.10
CA ILE A 203 -4.94 -5.02 1.09
C ILE A 203 -4.23 -6.14 1.85
N TRP A 204 -3.82 -7.21 1.16
CA TRP A 204 -3.10 -8.31 1.79
C TRP A 204 -1.80 -7.86 2.45
N LEU A 205 -0.97 -7.07 1.74
CA LEU A 205 0.26 -6.52 2.31
C LEU A 205 -0.03 -5.65 3.54
N SER A 206 -1.07 -4.83 3.50
CA SER A 206 -1.45 -4.00 4.65
C SER A 206 -1.79 -4.81 5.90
N VAL A 207 -2.39 -6.00 5.72
CA VAL A 207 -2.75 -6.91 6.81
C VAL A 207 -1.55 -7.78 7.22
N ALA A 208 -0.81 -8.33 6.27
CA ALA A 208 0.21 -9.35 6.49
C ALA A 208 1.58 -8.81 6.94
N LEU A 209 1.93 -7.57 6.60
CA LEU A 209 3.28 -7.04 6.81
C LEU A 209 3.76 -7.06 8.28
N ASN A 210 2.84 -6.95 9.25
CA ASN A 210 3.19 -6.93 10.68
C ASN A 210 3.07 -8.31 11.36
N HIS A 211 2.71 -9.35 10.61
CA HIS A 211 2.45 -10.68 11.15
C HIS A 211 3.33 -11.72 10.44
N THR A 212 4.35 -12.21 11.14
CA THR A 212 5.31 -13.20 10.63
C THR A 212 5.05 -14.62 11.14
N GLU A 213 3.89 -14.85 11.76
CA GLU A 213 3.48 -16.15 12.29
C GLU A 213 3.28 -17.18 11.17
N GLU A 214 3.55 -18.46 11.44
CA GLU A 214 3.43 -19.55 10.46
C GLU A 214 2.01 -19.65 9.87
N SER A 215 0.99 -19.47 10.72
CA SER A 215 -0.41 -19.41 10.29
C SER A 215 -0.67 -18.30 9.26
N MET A 216 -0.02 -17.14 9.39
CA MET A 216 -0.14 -16.04 8.44
C MET A 216 0.60 -16.33 7.13
N LEU A 217 1.71 -17.07 7.19
CA LEU A 217 2.41 -17.54 5.99
C LEU A 217 1.57 -18.55 5.21
N ILE A 218 0.91 -19.48 5.90
CA ILE A 218 -0.03 -20.43 5.29
C ILE A 218 -1.20 -19.69 4.65
N ALA A 219 -1.76 -18.71 5.36
CA ALA A 219 -2.80 -17.83 4.83
C ALA A 219 -2.34 -17.05 3.58
N GLY A 220 -1.09 -16.59 3.57
CA GLY A 220 -0.47 -15.95 2.40
C GLY A 220 -0.30 -16.89 1.22
N GLY A 221 0.10 -18.14 1.47
CA GLY A 221 0.15 -19.18 0.43
C GLY A 221 -1.23 -19.46 -0.17
N ALA A 222 -2.26 -19.56 0.67
CA ALA A 222 -3.64 -19.72 0.23
C ALA A 222 -4.14 -18.52 -0.60
N ALA A 223 -3.79 -17.30 -0.19
CA ALA A 223 -4.10 -16.08 -0.94
C ALA A 223 -3.46 -16.07 -2.34
N VAL A 224 -2.20 -16.50 -2.47
CA VAL A 224 -1.52 -16.60 -3.77
C VAL A 224 -2.23 -17.58 -4.69
N VAL A 225 -2.54 -18.79 -4.20
CA VAL A 225 -3.26 -19.80 -4.99
C VAL A 225 -4.62 -19.26 -5.44
N GLY A 226 -5.37 -18.63 -4.54
CA GLY A 226 -6.66 -18.02 -4.85
C GLY A 226 -6.59 -16.95 -5.95
N CYS A 227 -5.66 -16.01 -5.83
CA CYS A 227 -5.42 -14.97 -6.83
C CYS A 227 -5.01 -15.54 -8.19
N SER A 228 -4.08 -16.51 -8.21
CA SER A 228 -3.62 -17.16 -9.44
C SER A 228 -4.73 -17.93 -10.14
N CYS A 229 -5.52 -18.71 -9.41
CA CYS A 229 -6.66 -19.43 -9.98
C CYS A 229 -7.71 -18.48 -10.57
N HIS A 230 -8.00 -17.35 -9.90
CA HIS A 230 -8.93 -16.35 -10.41
C HIS A 230 -8.42 -15.68 -11.70
N MET A 231 -7.15 -15.28 -11.74
CA MET A 231 -6.54 -14.68 -12.93
C MET A 231 -6.55 -15.64 -14.12
N ILE A 232 -6.15 -16.90 -13.92
CA ILE A 232 -6.22 -17.93 -14.96
C ILE A 232 -7.66 -18.18 -15.40
N GLY A 233 -8.62 -18.17 -14.47
CA GLY A 233 -10.05 -18.27 -14.77
C GLY A 233 -10.52 -17.19 -15.73
N PHE A 234 -10.15 -15.91 -15.49
CA PHE A 234 -10.46 -14.82 -16.42
C PHE A 234 -9.72 -14.92 -17.74
N ALA A 235 -8.47 -15.35 -17.73
CA ALA A 235 -7.68 -15.56 -18.94
C ALA A 235 -8.35 -16.58 -19.87
N VAL A 236 -8.80 -17.71 -19.30
CA VAL A 236 -9.49 -18.78 -20.05
C VAL A 236 -10.88 -18.32 -20.49
N ALA A 237 -11.66 -17.69 -19.60
CA ALA A 237 -12.99 -17.19 -19.94
C ALA A 237 -12.96 -16.13 -21.06
N SER A 238 -11.94 -15.28 -21.07
CA SER A 238 -11.76 -14.23 -22.08
C SER A 238 -10.97 -14.69 -23.31
N PHE A 239 -10.58 -15.95 -23.42
CA PHE A 239 -9.74 -16.45 -24.53
C PHE A 239 -10.36 -16.20 -25.92
N ARG A 240 -11.68 -16.19 -26.03
CA ARG A 240 -12.38 -15.90 -27.30
C ARG A 240 -12.13 -14.48 -27.80
N GLU A 241 -11.96 -13.53 -26.89
CA GLU A 241 -11.80 -12.10 -27.17
C GLU A 241 -10.32 -11.68 -27.09
N ASN A 242 -9.62 -12.12 -26.05
CA ASN A 242 -8.24 -11.72 -25.72
C ASN A 242 -7.17 -12.74 -26.14
N LYS A 243 -7.55 -13.96 -26.55
CA LYS A 243 -6.63 -15.05 -26.95
C LYS A 243 -5.50 -15.22 -25.93
N VAL A 244 -4.26 -15.40 -26.40
CA VAL A 244 -3.07 -15.56 -25.56
C VAL A 244 -2.71 -14.28 -24.81
N SER A 245 -3.16 -13.10 -25.27
CA SER A 245 -2.95 -11.85 -24.53
C SER A 245 -3.71 -11.82 -23.22
N GLY A 246 -4.79 -12.60 -23.07
CA GLY A 246 -5.52 -12.72 -21.81
C GLY A 246 -4.76 -13.48 -20.71
N LEU A 247 -3.67 -14.19 -21.05
CA LEU A 247 -2.81 -14.91 -20.09
C LEU A 247 -1.72 -14.02 -19.46
N ILE A 248 -1.58 -12.77 -19.91
CA ILE A 248 -0.53 -11.82 -19.48
C ILE A 248 -1.15 -10.72 -18.61
#